data_AF-A0A7S2SC15-F1
#
_entry.id   AF-A0A7S2SC15-F1
#
_cell.length_a   1.000
_cell.length_b   1.000
_cell.length_c   1.000
_cell.angle_alpha   90.00
_cell.angle_beta   90.00
_cell.angle_gamma   90.00
#
_symmetry.space_group_name_H-M   'P 1'
#
loop_
_entity.id
_entity.type
_entity.pdbx_description
1 polymer ?
#
loop_
_entity_poly.entity_id
_entity_poly.type
_entity_poly.pdbx_seq_one_letter_code
_entity_poly.pdbx_strand_id
1 'polypeptide(L)'
;LPEANVIIQVSSHFGSRRQEAQRLGRILRPKSYTRTDGTNRTSAFNAFFYTLVSTDTQEMFYSAKRQQYLIDQGYTFKIVTNLWEKAQDLAVEKNWEFATPKEDLELLRKLLTSDMEMEKEQKAEDSAIRKSNADGAALADASVKRTAGSTLSQLSNSNHKPQRYRDKLGGSSSMKRHPLFSKRAKR
;
A
#
# COMPACT_ATOMS: atom_id res chain seq x y z
N LEU A 1 -19.12 9.25 -0.35
CA LEU A 1 -18.45 9.98 0.75
C LEU A 1 -19.53 10.74 1.49
N PRO A 2 -19.58 10.69 2.82
CA PRO A 2 -20.50 11.53 3.60
C PRO A 2 -20.27 13.00 3.25
N GLU A 3 -21.25 13.86 3.53
CA GLU A 3 -21.19 15.30 3.25
C GLU A 3 -20.18 16.05 4.16
N ALA A 4 -18.88 15.77 4.08
CA ALA A 4 -17.83 16.43 4.88
C ALA A 4 -17.22 17.64 4.14
N ASN A 5 -16.98 18.78 4.82
CA ASN A 5 -16.27 19.94 4.24
C ASN A 5 -14.76 19.86 4.43
N VAL A 6 -14.34 19.12 5.47
CA VAL A 6 -12.95 18.95 5.84
C VAL A 6 -12.64 17.47 5.80
N ILE A 7 -11.56 17.12 5.13
CA ILE A 7 -10.97 15.78 5.20
C ILE A 7 -9.56 15.89 5.74
N ILE A 8 -9.28 15.03 6.70
CA ILE A 8 -7.94 14.82 7.24
C ILE A 8 -7.54 13.40 6.86
N GLN A 9 -6.43 13.28 6.14
CA GLN A 9 -5.78 12.02 5.82
C GLN A 9 -4.54 11.88 6.70
N VAL A 10 -4.51 10.81 7.50
CA VAL A 10 -3.38 10.46 8.36
C VAL A 10 -2.66 9.29 7.73
N SER A 11 -1.36 9.46 7.47
CA SER A 11 -0.51 8.51 6.76
C SER A 11 -1.02 8.14 5.36
N SER A 12 -0.16 8.28 4.35
CA SER A 12 -0.50 7.82 3.02
C SER A 12 0.71 7.24 2.34
N HIS A 13 0.81 5.93 2.45
CA HIS A 13 1.80 5.13 1.76
C HIS A 13 1.16 4.45 0.54
N PHE A 14 1.79 4.59 -0.62
CA PHE A 14 1.44 3.89 -1.87
C PHE A 14 0.00 4.05 -2.43
N GLY A 15 -0.81 4.99 -1.93
CA GLY A 15 -2.15 5.27 -2.46
C GLY A 15 -2.17 5.79 -3.91
N SER A 16 -3.23 5.46 -4.66
CA SER A 16 -3.43 5.99 -6.01
C SER A 16 -3.81 7.47 -5.98
N ARG A 17 -2.91 8.34 -6.46
CA ARG A 17 -3.13 9.80 -6.55
C ARG A 17 -4.39 10.15 -7.33
N ARG A 18 -4.75 9.33 -8.34
CA ARG A 18 -5.99 9.48 -9.10
C ARG A 18 -7.24 9.24 -8.24
N GLN A 19 -7.21 8.23 -7.38
CA GLN A 19 -8.31 7.98 -6.43
C GLN A 19 -8.40 9.07 -5.37
N GLU A 20 -7.27 9.60 -4.90
CA GLU A 20 -7.24 10.75 -3.97
C GLU A 20 -7.86 12.00 -4.59
N ALA A 21 -7.49 12.37 -5.82
CA ALA A 21 -8.16 13.48 -6.53
C ALA A 21 -9.64 13.21 -6.79
N GLN A 22 -10.03 11.95 -7.06
CA GLN A 22 -11.44 11.61 -7.18
C GLN A 22 -12.20 11.76 -5.86
N ARG A 23 -11.57 11.43 -4.72
CA ARG A 23 -12.13 11.70 -3.39
C ARG A 23 -12.27 13.21 -3.18
N LEU A 24 -11.24 14.00 -3.52
CA LEU A 24 -11.26 15.46 -3.45
C LEU A 24 -12.37 16.10 -4.27
N GLY A 25 -12.52 15.68 -5.53
CA GLY A 25 -13.58 16.19 -6.41
C GLY A 25 -14.99 15.94 -5.87
N ARG A 26 -15.21 14.85 -5.13
CA ARG A 26 -16.51 14.57 -4.49
C ARG A 26 -16.80 15.50 -3.31
N ILE A 27 -15.76 15.97 -2.61
CA ILE A 27 -15.86 16.82 -1.41
C ILE A 27 -16.00 18.30 -1.78
N LEU A 28 -15.34 18.70 -2.87
CA LEU A 28 -15.37 20.05 -3.41
C LEU A 28 -16.70 20.40 -4.12
N ARG A 29 -17.64 19.46 -4.20
CA ARG A 29 -18.96 19.70 -4.80
C ARG A 29 -19.80 20.59 -3.87
N PRO A 30 -20.45 21.65 -4.39
CA PRO A 30 -21.37 22.48 -3.62
C PRO A 30 -22.44 21.64 -2.91
N LYS A 31 -22.79 22.03 -1.68
CA LYS A 31 -23.77 21.31 -0.84
C LYS A 31 -25.05 22.11 -0.68
N SER A 32 -26.18 21.41 -0.52
CA SER A 32 -27.52 22.01 -0.55
C SER A 32 -27.75 23.02 0.59
N TYR A 33 -27.20 22.76 1.79
CA TYR A 33 -27.34 23.67 2.94
C TYR A 33 -26.56 24.99 2.78
N THR A 34 -25.53 25.05 1.91
CA THR A 34 -24.78 26.30 1.70
C THR A 34 -25.54 27.30 0.84
N ARG A 35 -26.67 26.88 0.23
CA ARG A 35 -27.54 27.74 -0.59
C ARG A 35 -28.71 28.33 0.19
N THR A 36 -29.10 27.73 1.31
CA THR A 36 -30.33 28.10 2.05
C THR A 36 -30.14 29.21 3.06
N ASP A 37 -28.90 29.49 3.49
CA ASP A 37 -28.67 30.44 4.59
C ASP A 37 -28.71 31.91 4.15
N GLY A 38 -28.52 32.26 2.87
CA GLY A 38 -28.64 33.65 2.38
C GLY A 38 -27.66 34.67 3.01
N THR A 39 -26.94 34.30 4.06
CA THR A 39 -25.84 35.00 4.76
C THR A 39 -24.53 34.89 3.99
N ASN A 40 -24.37 33.84 3.19
CA ASN A 40 -23.20 33.61 2.33
C ASN A 40 -23.31 34.35 0.99
N ARG A 41 -23.59 35.67 1.04
CA ARG A 41 -23.53 36.56 -0.14
C ARG A 41 -22.10 36.77 -0.65
N THR A 42 -21.10 36.28 0.08
CA THR A 42 -19.68 36.32 -0.31
C THR A 42 -19.26 34.96 -0.84
N SER A 43 -19.41 34.79 -2.15
CA SER A 43 -18.77 33.79 -3.02
C SER A 43 -17.59 33.00 -2.39
N ALA A 44 -17.83 31.80 -1.85
CA ALA A 44 -16.98 30.62 -2.05
C ALA A 44 -17.48 29.43 -1.20
N PHE A 45 -17.88 28.34 -1.86
CA PHE A 45 -17.91 27.03 -1.21
C PHE A 45 -16.47 26.67 -0.83
N ASN A 46 -16.15 26.62 0.47
CA ASN A 46 -14.82 26.31 0.98
C ASN A 46 -14.78 24.88 1.52
N ALA A 47 -13.95 24.04 0.90
CA ALA A 47 -13.62 22.72 1.43
C ALA A 47 -12.09 22.61 1.60
N PHE A 48 -11.68 21.91 2.66
CA PHE A 48 -10.29 21.76 3.03
C PHE A 48 -9.87 20.30 3.04
N PHE A 49 -8.66 20.06 2.56
CA PHE A 49 -8.03 18.75 2.59
C PHE A 49 -6.67 18.86 3.25
N TYR A 50 -6.51 18.16 4.36
CA TYR A 50 -5.28 18.07 5.10
C TYR A 50 -4.69 16.67 4.95
N THR A 51 -3.38 16.61 4.72
CA THR A 51 -2.61 15.39 4.81
C THR A 51 -1.54 15.59 5.87
N LEU A 52 -1.51 14.73 6.87
CA LEU A 52 -0.41 14.66 7.81
C LEU A 52 0.70 13.81 7.21
N VAL A 53 1.93 14.32 7.27
CA VAL A 53 3.11 13.67 6.68
C VAL A 53 4.21 13.70 7.72
N SER A 54 4.77 12.53 8.02
CA SER A 54 5.87 12.38 8.94
C SER A 54 7.18 12.81 8.27
N THR A 55 7.89 13.75 8.87
CA THR A 55 9.19 14.24 8.36
C THR A 55 10.23 13.12 8.39
N ASP A 56 11.21 13.19 7.50
CA ASP A 56 12.31 12.22 7.34
C ASP A 56 11.87 10.76 7.11
N THR A 57 10.64 10.56 6.66
CA THR A 57 10.13 9.25 6.25
C THR A 57 9.89 9.17 4.74
N GLN A 58 9.63 7.95 4.25
CA GLN A 58 9.25 7.75 2.85
C GLN A 58 7.98 8.53 2.46
N GLU A 59 7.12 8.91 3.42
CA GLU A 59 5.91 9.70 3.18
C GLU A 59 6.23 11.06 2.54
N MET A 60 7.37 11.69 2.89
CA MET A 60 7.80 12.96 2.29
C MET A 60 8.00 12.84 0.78
N PHE A 61 8.64 11.76 0.33
CA PHE A 61 8.87 11.51 -1.09
C PHE A 61 7.55 11.38 -1.87
N TYR A 62 6.56 10.68 -1.30
CA TYR A 62 5.25 10.56 -1.92
C TYR A 62 4.47 11.88 -1.87
N SER A 63 4.64 12.67 -0.80
CA SER A 63 4.00 13.98 -0.64
C SER A 63 4.42 14.97 -1.74
N ALA A 64 5.72 15.03 -2.08
CA ALA A 64 6.20 15.89 -3.17
C ALA A 64 5.53 15.56 -4.51
N LYS A 65 5.41 14.27 -4.84
CA LYS A 65 4.73 13.83 -6.08
C LYS A 65 3.21 14.06 -6.03
N ARG A 66 2.60 14.03 -4.84
CA ARG A 66 1.19 14.36 -4.61
C ARG A 66 0.94 15.85 -4.81
N GLN A 67 1.80 16.71 -4.25
CA GLN A 67 1.74 18.15 -4.44
C GLN A 67 1.74 18.49 -5.93
N GLN A 68 2.72 17.97 -6.68
CA GLN A 68 2.81 18.20 -8.13
C GLN A 68 1.51 17.79 -8.83
N TYR A 69 1.02 16.58 -8.56
CA TYR A 69 -0.22 16.08 -9.16
C TYR A 69 -1.44 16.95 -8.82
N LEU A 70 -1.59 17.40 -7.58
CA LEU A 70 -2.72 18.25 -7.17
C LEU A 70 -2.66 19.63 -7.83
N ILE A 71 -1.46 20.20 -7.96
CA ILE A 71 -1.24 21.45 -8.69
C ILE A 71 -1.59 21.27 -10.17
N ASP A 72 -1.17 20.17 -10.80
CA ASP A 72 -1.48 19.86 -12.19
C ASP A 72 -3.00 19.70 -12.43
N GLN A 73 -3.76 19.27 -11.43
CA GLN A 73 -5.24 19.22 -11.49
C GLN A 73 -5.92 20.57 -11.19
N GLY A 74 -5.15 21.63 -10.91
CA GLY A 74 -5.66 22.97 -10.65
C GLY A 74 -6.08 23.23 -9.20
N TYR A 75 -5.64 22.40 -8.24
CA TYR A 75 -5.91 22.63 -6.82
C TYR A 75 -4.87 23.55 -6.18
N THR A 76 -5.33 24.43 -5.29
CA THR A 76 -4.45 25.22 -4.42
C THR A 76 -3.83 24.33 -3.35
N PHE A 77 -2.50 24.32 -3.28
CA PHE A 77 -1.75 23.51 -2.32
C PHE A 77 -0.87 24.41 -1.44
N LYS A 78 -0.91 24.19 -0.12
CA LYS A 78 -0.08 24.91 0.85
C LYS A 78 0.60 23.94 1.80
N ILE A 79 1.91 24.08 1.95
CA ILE A 79 2.68 23.37 2.98
C ILE A 79 2.67 24.20 4.25
N VAL A 80 2.37 23.57 5.38
CA VAL A 80 2.36 24.20 6.71
C VAL A 80 3.34 23.43 7.59
N THR A 81 4.47 24.06 7.93
CA THR A 81 5.54 23.43 8.72
C THR A 81 5.44 23.74 10.20
N ASN A 82 4.92 24.91 10.60
CA ASN A 82 5.04 25.40 11.98
C ASN A 82 3.77 25.12 12.82
N LEU A 83 2.89 24.24 12.35
CA LEU A 83 1.63 23.97 13.06
C LEU A 83 1.84 23.07 14.28
N TRP A 84 2.82 22.17 14.23
CA TRP A 84 3.09 21.22 15.31
C TRP A 84 3.61 21.90 16.58
N GLU A 85 4.45 22.93 16.47
CA GLU A 85 4.94 23.71 17.62
C GLU A 85 3.76 24.33 18.39
N LYS A 86 2.88 25.02 17.67
CA LYS A 86 1.66 25.61 18.25
C LYS A 86 0.71 24.56 18.81
N ALA A 87 0.63 23.40 18.15
CA ALA A 87 -0.19 22.30 18.62
C ALA A 87 0.35 21.73 19.94
N GLN A 88 1.67 21.65 20.11
CA GLN A 88 2.30 21.18 21.34
C GLN A 88 2.00 22.11 22.52
N ASP A 89 2.17 23.42 22.32
CA ASP A 89 1.90 24.42 23.38
C ASP A 89 0.43 24.36 23.83
N LEU A 90 -0.49 24.28 22.86
CA LEU A 90 -1.92 24.15 23.11
C LEU A 90 -2.29 22.79 23.70
N ALA A 91 -1.55 21.72 23.37
CA ALA A 91 -1.80 20.40 23.92
C ALA A 91 -1.54 20.38 25.42
N VAL A 92 -0.47 21.05 25.87
CA VAL A 92 -0.18 21.22 27.29
C VAL A 92 -1.24 22.10 27.97
N GLU A 93 -1.61 23.23 27.36
CA GLU A 93 -2.62 24.14 27.93
C GLU A 93 -4.01 23.49 28.06
N LYS A 94 -4.44 22.76 27.03
CA LYS A 94 -5.78 22.17 26.94
C LYS A 94 -5.84 20.73 27.44
N ASN A 95 -4.72 20.20 27.95
CA ASN A 95 -4.60 18.83 28.43
C ASN A 95 -5.02 17.79 27.37
N TRP A 96 -4.49 17.92 26.16
CA TRP A 96 -4.65 16.94 25.09
C TRP A 96 -3.74 15.73 25.30
N GLU A 97 -4.08 14.62 24.65
CA GLU A 97 -3.31 13.37 24.72
C GLU A 97 -1.99 13.50 23.94
N PHE A 98 -0.93 12.84 24.42
CA PHE A 98 0.43 12.88 23.87
C PHE A 98 1.08 14.27 23.99
N ALA A 99 0.73 15.01 25.04
CA ALA A 99 1.33 16.31 25.32
C ALA A 99 2.68 16.18 26.04
N THR A 100 2.89 15.08 26.78
CA THR A 100 4.09 14.89 27.60
C THR A 100 5.02 13.82 27.01
N PRO A 101 6.36 13.98 27.14
CA PRO A 101 7.32 12.97 26.69
C PRO A 101 7.15 11.59 27.35
N LYS A 102 6.47 11.53 28.50
CA LYS A 102 6.19 10.26 29.19
C LYS A 102 5.12 9.45 28.45
N GLU A 103 4.05 10.12 28.02
CA GLU A 103 2.99 9.50 27.22
C GLU A 103 3.53 9.00 25.88
N ASP A 104 4.44 9.75 25.26
CA ASP A 104 5.11 9.33 24.02
C ASP A 104 5.94 8.04 24.22
N LEU A 105 6.67 7.95 25.34
CA LEU A 105 7.44 6.73 25.68
C LEU A 105 6.54 5.53 25.97
N GLU A 106 5.39 5.76 26.59
CA GLU A 106 4.39 4.70 26.83
C GLU A 106 3.80 4.20 25.51
N LEU A 107 3.47 5.12 24.59
CA LEU A 107 3.02 4.77 23.25
C LEU A 107 4.10 3.98 22.49
N LEU A 108 5.34 4.44 22.53
CA LEU A 108 6.46 3.76 21.87
C LEU A 108 6.66 2.34 22.41
N ARG A 109 6.60 2.16 23.74
CA ARG A 109 6.69 0.83 24.36
C ARG A 109 5.56 -0.08 23.88
N LYS A 110 4.33 0.45 23.83
CA LYS A 110 3.17 -0.29 23.33
C LYS A 110 3.34 -0.72 21.87
N LEU A 111 3.84 0.16 21.00
CA LEU A 111 4.10 -0.15 19.59
C LEU A 111 5.18 -1.22 19.43
N LEU A 112 6.28 -1.11 20.19
CA LEU A 112 7.34 -2.12 20.17
C LEU A 112 6.84 -3.51 20.63
N THR A 113 5.90 -3.54 21.59
CA THR A 113 5.29 -4.81 21.98
C THR A 113 4.31 -5.34 20.93
N SER A 114 3.51 -4.48 20.29
CA SER A 114 2.53 -4.91 19.29
C SER A 114 3.17 -5.41 18.00
N ASP A 115 4.27 -4.81 17.53
CA ASP A 115 4.96 -5.29 16.33
C ASP A 115 5.48 -6.72 16.53
N MET A 116 5.97 -7.01 17.73
CA MET A 116 6.39 -8.35 18.11
C MET A 116 5.22 -9.34 18.20
N GLU A 117 4.01 -8.89 18.54
CA GLU A 117 2.80 -9.72 18.57
C GLU A 117 2.29 -10.01 17.16
N MET A 118 2.18 -9.00 16.29
CA MET A 118 1.78 -9.14 14.89
C MET A 118 2.71 -10.09 14.13
N GLU A 119 4.03 -9.97 14.31
CA GLU A 119 4.99 -10.90 13.70
C GLU A 119 4.84 -12.33 14.23
N LYS A 120 4.54 -12.50 15.53
CA LYS A 120 4.33 -13.82 16.13
C LYS A 120 3.06 -14.47 15.62
N GLU A 121 1.97 -13.71 15.51
CA GLU A 121 0.69 -14.17 14.97
C GLU A 121 0.85 -14.60 13.52
N GLN A 122 1.52 -13.78 12.69
CA GLN A 122 1.76 -14.12 11.29
C GLN A 122 2.65 -15.36 11.12
N LYS A 123 3.70 -15.52 11.94
CA LYS A 123 4.53 -16.74 11.96
C LYS A 123 3.73 -17.96 12.43
N ALA A 124 2.83 -17.80 13.40
CA ALA A 124 1.98 -18.88 13.90
C ALA A 124 0.96 -19.33 12.85
N GLU A 125 0.30 -18.39 12.17
CA GLU A 125 -0.62 -18.67 11.06
C GLU A 125 0.09 -19.40 9.91
N ASP A 126 1.26 -18.91 9.48
CA ASP A 126 2.06 -19.57 8.44
C ASP A 126 2.47 -20.99 8.84
N SER A 127 2.82 -21.21 10.11
CA SER A 127 3.14 -22.54 10.63
C SER A 127 1.92 -23.47 10.67
N ALA A 128 0.74 -22.95 10.99
CA ALA A 128 -0.51 -23.69 11.01
C ALA A 128 -0.95 -24.09 9.59
N ILE A 129 -0.81 -23.18 8.62
CA ILE A 129 -1.08 -23.44 7.20
C ILE A 129 -0.12 -24.52 6.66
N ARG A 130 1.17 -24.47 7.03
CA ARG A 130 2.14 -25.51 6.65
C ARG A 130 1.79 -26.87 7.26
N LYS A 131 1.27 -26.90 8.49
CA LYS A 131 0.86 -28.14 9.17
C LYS A 131 -0.41 -28.74 8.57
N SER A 132 -1.37 -27.92 8.14
CA SER A 132 -2.61 -28.39 7.52
C SER A 132 -2.42 -28.85 6.06
N ASN A 133 -1.44 -28.28 5.35
CA ASN A 133 -1.09 -28.63 3.96
C ASN A 133 0.37 -29.11 3.83
N ALA A 134 0.72 -30.17 4.55
CA ALA A 134 2.09 -30.71 4.58
C ALA A 134 2.64 -31.07 3.18
N ASP A 135 1.80 -31.64 2.30
CA ASP A 135 2.18 -32.02 0.94
C ASP A 135 2.50 -30.81 0.04
N GLY A 136 1.74 -29.71 0.20
CA GLY A 136 1.97 -28.46 -0.51
C GLY A 136 3.20 -27.69 -0.01
N ALA A 137 3.46 -27.74 1.30
CA ALA A 137 4.63 -27.14 1.92
C ALA A 137 5.94 -27.84 1.47
N ALA A 138 5.94 -29.18 1.40
CA ALA A 138 7.09 -29.94 0.91
C ALA A 138 7.40 -29.66 -0.57
N LEU A 139 6.38 -29.44 -1.40
CA LEU A 139 6.55 -29.09 -2.82
C LEU A 139 7.10 -27.66 -3.00
N ALA A 140 6.69 -26.71 -2.16
CA ALA A 140 7.22 -25.35 -2.15
C ALA A 140 8.71 -25.30 -1.76
N ASP A 141 9.11 -26.06 -0.74
CA ASP A 141 10.53 -26.19 -0.35
C ASP A 141 11.36 -26.96 -1.40
N ALA A 142 10.77 -27.96 -2.06
CA ALA A 142 11.45 -28.70 -3.13
C ALA A 142 11.70 -27.85 -4.40
N SER A 143 10.83 -26.86 -4.65
CA SER A 143 10.96 -25.90 -5.78
C SER A 143 12.15 -24.94 -5.59
N VAL A 144 12.51 -24.60 -4.34
CA VAL A 144 13.65 -23.73 -4.02
C VAL A 144 14.92 -24.55 -3.79
N LYS A 145 15.31 -25.39 -4.76
CA LYS A 145 16.71 -25.85 -4.84
C LYS A 145 17.52 -24.80 -5.58
N ARG A 146 18.14 -23.88 -4.84
CA ARG A 146 19.29 -23.12 -5.35
C ARG A 146 20.38 -24.14 -5.68
N THR A 147 20.53 -24.49 -6.95
CA THR A 147 21.66 -25.27 -7.44
C THR A 147 22.93 -24.49 -7.11
N ALA A 148 23.66 -24.93 -6.08
CA ALA A 148 25.00 -24.43 -5.80
C ALA A 148 25.87 -24.72 -7.04
N GLY A 149 26.21 -23.68 -7.79
CA GLY A 149 27.06 -23.79 -8.98
C GLY A 149 26.71 -22.90 -10.17
N SER A 150 25.53 -22.25 -10.24
CA SER A 150 25.27 -21.28 -11.32
C SER A 150 25.83 -19.90 -10.95
N THR A 151 27.11 -19.67 -11.22
CA THR A 151 27.70 -18.34 -11.13
C THR A 151 27.10 -17.42 -12.19
N LEU A 152 26.90 -16.15 -11.82
CA LEU A 152 26.29 -15.06 -12.60
C LEU A 152 26.89 -14.87 -14.02
N SER A 153 28.09 -15.40 -14.30
CA SER A 153 28.74 -15.34 -15.61
C SER A 153 28.03 -16.15 -16.71
N GLN A 154 27.26 -17.19 -16.37
CA GLN A 154 26.53 -18.01 -17.36
C GLN A 154 25.27 -17.33 -17.92
N LEU A 155 24.83 -16.21 -17.32
CA LEU A 155 23.71 -15.41 -17.81
C LEU A 155 24.16 -14.28 -18.77
N SER A 156 25.47 -14.16 -19.03
CA SER A 156 26.00 -13.19 -19.98
C SER A 156 25.90 -13.70 -21.42
N ASN A 157 25.23 -12.90 -22.23
CA ASN A 157 24.75 -13.15 -23.58
C ASN A 157 25.87 -13.31 -24.62
N SER A 158 26.57 -14.46 -24.66
CA SER A 158 27.67 -14.67 -25.62
C SER A 158 27.81 -16.06 -26.27
N ASN A 159 26.97 -17.06 -25.96
CA ASN A 159 27.03 -18.36 -26.63
C ASN A 159 25.66 -18.84 -27.12
N HIS A 160 25.36 -18.62 -28.40
CA HIS A 160 24.20 -19.16 -29.10
C HIS A 160 24.26 -20.70 -29.20
N LYS A 161 23.42 -21.39 -28.40
CA LYS A 161 22.78 -22.66 -28.80
C LYS A 161 21.33 -22.66 -28.30
N PRO A 162 20.33 -22.95 -29.15
CA PRO A 162 18.94 -22.99 -28.70
C PRO A 162 18.74 -24.18 -27.74
N GLN A 163 18.41 -23.89 -26.48
CA GLN A 163 17.95 -24.91 -25.54
C GLN A 163 16.65 -25.51 -26.08
N ARG A 164 16.75 -26.71 -26.64
CA ARG A 164 15.59 -27.53 -26.95
C ARG A 164 14.93 -27.97 -25.65
N TYR A 165 13.63 -27.71 -25.54
CA TYR A 165 12.76 -28.24 -24.51
C TYR A 165 12.87 -29.77 -24.53
N ARG A 166 13.49 -30.35 -23.49
CA ARG A 166 13.55 -31.81 -23.27
C ARG A 166 12.43 -32.18 -22.30
N ASP A 167 11.31 -32.64 -22.84
CA ASP A 167 10.32 -33.36 -22.05
C ASP A 167 10.93 -34.68 -21.58
N LYS A 168 11.10 -34.83 -20.26
CA LYS A 168 11.43 -36.11 -19.64
C LYS A 168 10.17 -36.96 -19.61
N LEU A 169 10.11 -37.94 -20.51
CA LEU A 169 9.14 -39.04 -20.43
C LEU A 169 9.48 -39.95 -19.24
N GLY A 170 8.47 -40.23 -18.43
CA GLY A 170 8.47 -41.30 -17.43
C GLY A 170 7.10 -41.46 -16.77
N GLY A 171 6.38 -42.54 -17.11
CA GLY A 171 5.37 -43.15 -16.23
C GLY A 171 3.88 -42.94 -16.55
N SER A 172 3.35 -43.74 -17.48
CA SER A 172 1.97 -44.24 -17.63
C SER A 172 0.85 -43.68 -16.72
N SER A 173 -0.05 -42.86 -17.29
CA SER A 173 -1.50 -43.05 -17.11
C SER A 173 -2.25 -42.58 -18.37
N SER A 174 -3.15 -43.42 -18.87
CA SER A 174 -3.97 -43.19 -20.05
C SER A 174 -5.03 -42.12 -19.77
N MET A 175 -4.67 -40.84 -19.90
CA MET A 175 -5.67 -39.77 -19.86
C MET A 175 -6.40 -39.65 -21.19
N LYS A 176 -7.71 -39.89 -21.13
CA LYS A 176 -8.72 -39.58 -22.16
C LYS A 176 -8.46 -38.18 -22.73
N ARG A 177 -8.04 -38.10 -23.99
CA ARG A 177 -7.89 -36.84 -24.71
C ARG A 177 -9.22 -36.38 -25.28
N HIS A 178 -9.44 -35.07 -25.22
CA HIS A 178 -10.64 -34.42 -25.73
C HIS A 178 -10.79 -34.64 -27.25
N PRO A 179 -12.00 -34.92 -27.78
CA PRO A 179 -12.21 -35.32 -29.19
C PRO A 179 -11.68 -34.32 -30.23
N LEU A 180 -11.59 -33.04 -29.88
CA LEU A 180 -11.10 -31.97 -30.75
C LEU A 180 -9.60 -32.07 -31.10
N PHE A 181 -8.80 -32.87 -30.39
CA PHE A 181 -7.35 -32.94 -30.59
C PHE A 181 -6.85 -34.29 -31.13
N SER A 182 -7.74 -35.20 -31.54
CA SER A 182 -7.32 -36.53 -32.04
C SER A 182 -6.74 -36.51 -33.46
N LYS A 183 -7.02 -35.48 -34.26
CA LYS A 183 -6.71 -35.48 -35.71
C LYS A 183 -5.33 -34.93 -36.09
N ARG A 184 -4.44 -34.62 -35.15
CA ARG A 184 -3.12 -34.04 -35.48
C ARG A 184 -1.94 -35.02 -35.39
N ALA A 185 -2.20 -36.31 -35.19
CA ALA A 185 -1.15 -37.33 -35.01
C ALA A 185 -1.01 -38.33 -36.19
N LYS A 186 -1.51 -38.00 -37.39
CA LYS A 186 -1.16 -38.72 -38.62
C LYS A 186 -0.58 -37.76 -39.65
N ARG A 187 0.72 -37.50 -39.51
CA ARG A 187 1.64 -37.23 -40.60
C ARG A 187 3.06 -37.39 -40.10
#